data_AF-A0A1Q3LPQ9-F1
#
_entry.id   AF-A0A1Q3LPQ9-F1
#
_cell.length_a   1.000
_cell.length_b   1.000
_cell.length_c   1.000
_cell.angle_alpha   90.00
_cell.angle_beta   90.00
_cell.angle_gamma   90.00
#
_symmetry.space_group_name_H-M   'P 1'
#
loop_
_entity.id
_entity.type
_entity.pdbx_description
1 polymer ?
#
loop_
_entity_poly.entity_id
_entity_poly.type
_entity_poly.pdbx_seq_one_letter_code
_entity_poly.pdbx_strand_id
1 'polypeptide(L)'
;MNMDIEIINRVTREVDYIYEVTFTGGEPSLNAAAIEHFRWAVHFNCCSLDHFWLTVNARFFKQDFHEAIQELYCICDDQDCCSLTISRDQYHGKMSPKAYEMYSELPFFSTEKMKRIADSDLLSEGNAKKNQMSYKEVKIGHEIADYHVDPENTVLYVGDLIYVNAKGDVLFECDLSYNRQKRHAMGNVLRESFKDILLRNLRESKQKVSA
;
A
#
# COMPACT_ATOMS: atom_id res chain seq x y z
N MET A 1 -4.03 13.24 -8.05
CA MET A 1 -4.87 12.19 -8.67
C MET A 1 -5.28 11.28 -7.54
N ASN A 2 -6.58 11.14 -7.33
CA ASN A 2 -7.12 10.31 -6.26
C ASN A 2 -7.51 8.96 -6.87
N MET A 3 -7.47 7.91 -6.05
CA MET A 3 -7.97 6.60 -6.45
C MET A 3 -9.49 6.66 -6.60
N ASP A 4 -10.00 6.09 -7.70
CA ASP A 4 -11.43 5.90 -7.92
C ASP A 4 -11.96 4.76 -7.05
N ILE A 5 -13.16 4.94 -6.48
CA ILE A 5 -13.81 3.93 -5.64
C ILE A 5 -14.05 2.60 -6.39
N GLU A 6 -14.21 2.64 -7.71
CA GLU A 6 -14.35 1.44 -8.52
C GLU A 6 -13.10 0.56 -8.46
N ILE A 7 -11.90 1.17 -8.37
CA ILE A 7 -10.64 0.41 -8.22
C ILE A 7 -10.67 -0.37 -6.90
N ILE A 8 -11.08 0.29 -5.82
CA ILE A 8 -11.19 -0.33 -4.49
C ILE A 8 -12.19 -1.49 -4.52
N ASN A 9 -13.35 -1.29 -5.15
CA ASN A 9 -14.37 -2.33 -5.28
C ASN A 9 -13.88 -3.53 -6.10
N ARG A 10 -13.13 -3.29 -7.19
CA ARG A 10 -12.61 -4.37 -8.05
C ARG A 10 -11.62 -5.26 -7.31
N VAL A 11 -10.79 -4.67 -6.45
CA VAL A 11 -9.83 -5.42 -5.64
C VAL A 11 -10.55 -6.16 -4.51
N THR A 12 -11.29 -5.45 -3.67
CA THR A 12 -11.91 -6.03 -2.45
C THR A 12 -13.01 -7.06 -2.72
N ARG A 13 -13.59 -7.10 -3.93
CA ARG A 13 -14.55 -8.15 -4.32
C ARG A 13 -13.92 -9.51 -4.61
N GLU A 14 -12.62 -9.53 -4.89
CA GLU A 14 -11.90 -10.74 -5.32
C GLU A 14 -10.83 -11.17 -4.30
N VAL A 15 -10.84 -10.56 -3.11
CA VAL A 15 -9.90 -10.82 -2.03
C VAL A 15 -10.70 -11.16 -0.78
N ASP A 16 -10.44 -12.34 -0.20
CA ASP A 16 -11.10 -12.79 1.02
C ASP A 16 -10.40 -12.26 2.29
N TYR A 17 -9.10 -12.01 2.22
CA TYR A 17 -8.28 -11.59 3.36
C TYR A 17 -7.11 -10.72 2.94
N ILE A 18 -6.87 -9.64 3.68
CA ILE A 18 -5.72 -8.74 3.52
C ILE A 18 -4.89 -8.79 4.80
N TYR A 19 -3.64 -9.26 4.69
CA TYR A 19 -2.71 -9.33 5.82
C TYR A 19 -2.23 -7.94 6.27
N GLU A 20 -1.82 -7.09 5.34
CA GLU A 20 -1.49 -5.69 5.65
C GLU A 20 -1.97 -4.82 4.50
N VAL A 21 -2.71 -3.75 4.82
CA VAL A 21 -2.98 -2.68 3.86
C VAL A 21 -2.10 -1.47 4.13
N THR A 22 -1.38 -1.00 3.10
CA THR A 22 -0.63 0.26 3.16
C THR A 22 -1.29 1.31 2.28
N PHE A 23 -1.70 2.45 2.87
CA PHE A 23 -2.12 3.62 2.09
C PHE A 23 -0.97 4.62 1.98
N THR A 24 -0.49 4.85 0.76
CA THR A 24 0.74 5.60 0.51
C THR A 24 0.72 6.38 -0.83
N GLY A 25 1.89 6.78 -1.31
CA GLY A 25 2.16 7.43 -2.59
C GLY A 25 2.26 8.94 -2.44
N GLY A 26 1.13 9.58 -2.18
CA GLY A 26 1.06 11.01 -1.93
C GLY A 26 0.97 11.33 -0.45
N GLU A 27 -0.01 12.14 -0.09
CA GLU A 27 -0.38 12.41 1.31
C GLU A 27 -1.75 11.75 1.57
N PRO A 28 -1.80 10.58 2.25
CA PRO A 28 -3.05 9.86 2.49
C PRO A 28 -4.13 10.69 3.19
N SER A 29 -3.73 11.62 4.07
CA SER A 29 -4.67 12.50 4.77
C SER A 29 -5.45 13.46 3.85
N LEU A 30 -5.09 13.57 2.57
CA LEU A 30 -5.85 14.33 1.58
C LEU A 30 -6.99 13.55 0.92
N ASN A 31 -7.12 12.25 1.19
CA ASN A 31 -8.14 11.41 0.57
C ASN A 31 -8.80 10.45 1.58
N ALA A 32 -9.25 10.99 2.71
CA ALA A 32 -9.96 10.23 3.75
C ALA A 32 -11.15 9.42 3.19
N ALA A 33 -11.87 9.99 2.21
CA ALA A 33 -13.00 9.33 1.55
C ALA A 33 -12.62 7.97 0.91
N ALA A 34 -11.41 7.81 0.39
CA ALA A 34 -10.98 6.52 -0.16
C ALA A 34 -10.69 5.48 0.93
N ILE A 35 -10.16 5.90 2.08
CA ILE A 35 -9.93 5.01 3.24
C ILE A 35 -11.28 4.57 3.82
N GLU A 36 -12.22 5.51 3.96
CA GLU A 36 -13.56 5.18 4.44
C GLU A 36 -14.30 4.26 3.46
N HIS A 37 -14.22 4.53 2.16
CA HIS A 37 -14.79 3.64 1.15
C HIS A 37 -14.13 2.25 1.16
N PHE A 38 -12.82 2.17 1.33
CA PHE A 38 -12.11 0.90 1.48
C PHE A 38 -12.63 0.11 2.68
N ARG A 39 -12.78 0.75 3.85
CA ARG A 39 -13.36 0.13 5.04
C ARG A 39 -14.75 -0.47 4.76
N TRP A 40 -15.61 0.31 4.08
CA TRP A 40 -16.95 -0.18 3.69
C TRP A 40 -16.86 -1.34 2.71
N ALA A 41 -15.98 -1.27 1.71
CA ALA A 41 -15.82 -2.30 0.70
C ALA A 41 -15.29 -3.62 1.32
N VAL A 42 -14.35 -3.54 2.26
CA VAL A 42 -13.87 -4.69 3.03
C VAL A 42 -15.03 -5.37 3.76
N HIS A 43 -15.83 -4.59 4.49
CA HIS A 43 -17.00 -5.09 5.22
C HIS A 43 -18.05 -5.73 4.30
N PHE A 44 -18.48 -5.03 3.24
CA PHE A 44 -19.57 -5.51 2.38
C PHE A 44 -19.20 -6.68 1.49
N ASN A 45 -17.91 -6.84 1.15
CA ASN A 45 -17.44 -7.97 0.34
C ASN A 45 -17.00 -9.16 1.20
N CYS A 46 -17.22 -9.13 2.53
CA CYS A 46 -16.76 -10.15 3.46
C CYS A 46 -15.25 -10.41 3.39
N CYS A 47 -14.47 -9.36 3.07
CA CYS A 47 -13.03 -9.39 3.16
C CYS A 47 -12.64 -9.11 4.61
N SER A 48 -11.73 -9.89 5.17
CA SER A 48 -11.09 -9.57 6.45
C SER A 48 -9.85 -8.71 6.24
N LEU A 49 -9.52 -7.90 7.24
CA LEU A 49 -8.32 -7.06 7.26
C LEU A 49 -7.59 -7.30 8.58
N ASP A 50 -6.35 -7.75 8.51
CA ASP A 50 -5.58 -8.03 9.71
C ASP A 50 -5.06 -6.75 10.35
N HIS A 51 -4.22 -5.98 9.65
CA HIS A 51 -3.80 -4.66 10.12
C HIS A 51 -3.51 -3.68 8.97
N PHE A 52 -3.27 -2.41 9.32
CA PHE A 52 -2.83 -1.40 8.36
C PHE A 52 -1.50 -0.76 8.77
N TRP A 53 -0.80 -0.25 7.77
CA TRP A 53 0.32 0.65 7.94
C TRP A 53 0.11 1.96 7.16
N LEU A 54 0.37 3.10 7.81
CA LEU A 54 0.13 4.43 7.26
C LEU A 54 1.30 5.36 7.56
N THR A 55 1.67 6.18 6.58
CA THR A 55 2.62 7.29 6.77
C THR A 55 2.04 8.60 6.26
N VAL A 56 2.20 9.67 7.04
CA VAL A 56 1.74 11.03 6.71
C VAL A 56 2.86 12.05 6.95
N ASN A 57 2.85 13.18 6.22
CA ASN A 57 3.80 14.27 6.47
C ASN A 57 3.36 15.21 7.61
N ALA A 58 2.11 15.11 8.06
CA ALA A 58 1.51 15.92 9.12
C ALA A 58 1.72 17.46 8.95
N ARG A 59 1.67 17.97 7.71
CA ARG A 59 1.73 19.41 7.44
C ARG A 59 0.51 20.18 7.93
N PHE A 60 -0.64 19.52 8.05
CA PHE A 60 -1.88 20.06 8.60
C PHE A 60 -2.68 18.90 9.20
N PHE A 61 -3.62 19.25 10.09
CA PHE A 61 -4.53 18.28 10.71
C PHE A 61 -5.80 18.15 9.86
N LYS A 62 -6.30 16.92 9.73
CA LYS A 62 -7.51 16.58 8.99
C LYS A 62 -8.42 15.73 9.87
N GLN A 63 -9.56 16.30 10.24
CA GLN A 63 -10.53 15.66 11.13
C GLN A 63 -11.17 14.43 10.46
N ASP A 64 -11.55 14.57 9.19
CA ASP A 64 -12.09 13.49 8.36
C ASP A 64 -11.11 12.31 8.23
N PHE A 65 -9.83 12.59 8.02
CA PHE A 65 -8.81 11.55 8.01
C PHE A 65 -8.64 10.89 9.37
N HIS A 66 -8.56 11.68 10.44
CA HIS A 66 -8.44 11.18 11.82
C HIS A 66 -9.60 10.23 12.18
N GLU A 67 -10.82 10.60 11.83
CA GLU A 67 -12.01 9.75 12.02
C GLU A 67 -11.93 8.48 11.16
N ALA A 68 -11.60 8.61 9.86
CA ALA A 68 -11.54 7.47 8.95
C ALA A 68 -10.53 6.39 9.37
N ILE A 69 -9.35 6.77 9.90
CA ILE A 69 -8.34 5.81 10.34
C ILE A 69 -8.68 5.16 11.69
N GLN A 70 -9.41 5.85 12.57
CA GLN A 70 -9.95 5.23 13.79
C GLN A 70 -11.03 4.20 13.44
N GLU A 71 -11.91 4.52 12.51
CA GLU A 71 -12.92 3.59 12.03
C GLU A 71 -12.31 2.38 11.30
N LEU A 72 -11.22 2.59 10.56
CA LEU A 72 -10.44 1.49 9.97
C LEU A 72 -9.82 0.60 11.06
N TYR A 73 -9.22 1.19 12.09
CA TYR A 73 -8.66 0.47 13.23
C TYR A 73 -9.69 -0.43 13.94
N CYS A 74 -10.93 0.01 14.04
CA CYS A 74 -12.02 -0.78 14.65
C CYS A 74 -12.36 -2.07 13.90
N ILE A 75 -11.99 -2.21 12.62
CA ILE A 75 -12.30 -3.41 11.82
C ILE A 75 -11.09 -4.34 11.64
N CYS A 76 -9.92 -3.98 12.16
CA CYS A 76 -8.71 -4.78 12.05
C CYS A 76 -8.74 -5.99 13.00
N ASP A 77 -8.35 -7.16 12.50
CA ASP A 77 -8.28 -8.40 13.28
C ASP A 77 -7.11 -8.37 14.28
N ASP A 78 -5.97 -7.76 13.91
CA ASP A 78 -4.80 -7.52 14.78
C ASP A 78 -4.55 -6.00 14.95
N GLN A 79 -5.17 -5.46 15.99
CA GLN A 79 -5.03 -4.05 16.34
C GLN A 79 -3.63 -3.67 16.86
N ASP A 80 -2.86 -4.61 17.42
CA ASP A 80 -1.53 -4.32 17.97
C ASP A 80 -0.48 -4.13 16.85
N CYS A 81 -0.76 -4.68 15.66
CA CYS A 81 0.08 -4.50 14.47
C CYS A 81 -0.27 -3.23 13.65
N CYS A 82 -1.37 -2.56 13.94
CA CYS A 82 -1.74 -1.31 13.25
C CYS A 82 -0.73 -0.19 13.54
N SER A 83 -0.39 0.60 12.51
CA SER A 83 0.61 1.66 12.66
C SER A 83 0.32 2.91 11.82
N LEU A 84 0.33 4.06 12.46
CA LEU A 84 0.42 5.38 11.85
C LEU A 84 1.75 6.02 12.25
N THR A 85 2.58 6.37 11.27
CA THR A 85 3.81 7.13 11.50
C THR A 85 3.75 8.49 10.81
N ILE A 86 4.47 9.45 11.38
CA ILE A 86 4.74 10.73 10.72
C ILE A 86 6.12 10.65 10.06
N SER A 87 6.20 10.88 8.75
CA SER A 87 7.50 10.98 8.07
C SER A 87 8.18 12.30 8.42
N ARG A 88 9.42 12.22 8.92
CA ARG A 88 10.25 13.38 9.32
C ARG A 88 11.67 13.32 8.76
N ASP A 89 11.79 12.98 7.50
CA ASP A 89 13.06 13.11 6.79
C ASP A 89 13.45 14.57 6.51
N GLN A 90 14.69 14.75 6.04
CA GLN A 90 15.29 16.05 5.73
C GLN A 90 14.65 16.81 4.55
N TYR A 91 13.75 16.18 3.79
CA TYR A 91 13.09 16.76 2.62
C TYR A 91 11.67 17.25 2.91
N HIS A 92 11.12 16.94 4.08
CA HIS A 92 9.82 17.43 4.49
C HIS A 92 9.84 18.89 4.98
N GLY A 93 8.73 19.57 4.72
CA GLY A 93 8.48 20.92 5.24
C GLY A 93 8.11 20.91 6.73
N LYS A 94 7.81 22.10 7.27
CA LYS A 94 7.41 22.25 8.68
C LYS A 94 6.15 21.44 8.99
N MET A 95 6.22 20.62 10.03
CA MET A 95 5.10 19.86 10.58
C MET A 95 4.17 20.76 11.41
N SER A 96 2.87 20.50 11.35
CA SER A 96 1.86 21.15 12.18
C SER A 96 1.90 20.62 13.62
N PRO A 97 2.06 21.47 14.65
CA PRO A 97 1.97 21.05 16.04
C PRO A 97 0.63 20.37 16.36
N LYS A 98 -0.48 20.91 15.86
CA LYS A 98 -1.81 20.33 16.02
C LYS A 98 -1.93 18.95 15.38
N ALA A 99 -1.34 18.75 14.20
CA ALA A 99 -1.41 17.45 13.54
C ALA A 99 -0.65 16.39 14.32
N TYR A 100 0.52 16.74 14.84
CA TYR A 100 1.27 15.84 15.70
C TYR A 100 0.54 15.53 16.99
N GLU A 101 0.08 16.55 17.71
CA GLU A 101 -0.70 16.38 18.94
C GLU A 101 -1.87 15.43 18.73
N MET A 102 -2.68 15.64 17.67
CA MET A 102 -3.83 14.77 17.44
C MET A 102 -3.44 13.36 17.00
N TYR A 103 -2.45 13.21 16.12
CA TYR A 103 -2.05 11.88 15.61
C TYR A 103 -1.21 11.08 16.61
N SER A 104 -0.46 11.74 17.51
CA SER A 104 0.38 11.05 18.49
C SER A 104 -0.39 10.40 19.63
N GLU A 105 -1.63 10.84 19.86
CA GLU A 105 -2.52 10.28 20.89
C GLU A 105 -3.32 9.06 20.39
N LEU A 106 -3.20 8.70 19.10
CA LEU A 106 -3.84 7.51 18.56
C LEU A 106 -3.13 6.24 19.09
N PRO A 107 -3.88 5.17 19.44
CA PRO A 107 -3.31 3.98 20.06
C PRO A 107 -2.32 3.23 19.16
N PHE A 108 -2.44 3.42 17.85
CA PHE A 108 -1.57 2.84 16.81
C PHE A 108 -0.50 3.83 16.31
N PHE A 109 -0.21 4.90 17.05
CA PHE A 109 0.86 5.83 16.65
C PHE A 109 2.26 5.23 16.87
N SER A 110 3.14 5.39 15.88
CA SER A 110 4.54 4.93 15.94
C SER A 110 5.52 6.01 15.50
N THR A 111 6.69 6.01 16.14
CA THR A 111 7.80 6.92 15.82
C THR A 111 8.82 6.32 14.85
N GLU A 112 8.60 5.10 14.33
CA GLU A 112 9.60 4.31 13.60
C GLU A 112 10.17 5.01 12.34
N LYS A 113 9.34 5.81 11.63
CA LYS A 113 9.76 6.60 10.46
C LYS A 113 10.02 8.07 10.76
N MET A 114 10.06 8.48 12.04
CA MET A 114 10.42 9.85 12.43
C MET A 114 11.94 10.05 12.44
N LYS A 115 12.61 9.67 11.35
CA LYS A 115 14.07 9.70 11.24
C LYS A 115 14.52 10.23 9.88
N ARG A 116 15.78 10.64 9.83
CA ARG A 116 16.44 11.01 8.57
C ARG A 116 16.57 9.79 7.67
N ILE A 117 16.42 10.01 6.37
CA ILE A 117 16.70 9.00 5.36
C ILE A 117 18.19 9.06 5.03
N ALA A 118 18.86 7.91 4.99
CA ALA A 118 20.25 7.86 4.55
C ALA A 118 20.33 8.11 3.04
N ASP A 119 21.36 8.80 2.57
CA ASP A 119 21.52 9.08 1.14
C ASP A 119 21.52 7.79 0.30
N SER A 120 22.07 6.69 0.84
CA SER A 120 22.06 5.36 0.21
C SER A 120 20.68 4.77 -0.05
N ASP A 121 19.64 5.28 0.63
CA ASP A 121 18.26 4.81 0.48
C ASP A 121 17.51 5.59 -0.61
N LEU A 122 18.11 6.64 -1.17
CA LEU A 122 17.48 7.46 -2.20
C LEU A 122 17.50 6.76 -3.57
N LEU A 123 16.31 6.44 -4.05
CA LEU A 123 16.09 5.77 -5.31
C LEU A 123 16.25 6.71 -6.51
N SER A 124 16.76 6.19 -7.62
CA SER A 124 16.94 6.83 -8.93
C SER A 124 15.60 6.96 -9.66
N GLU A 125 14.66 7.65 -9.00
CA GLU A 125 13.31 7.89 -9.47
C GLU A 125 12.85 9.32 -9.10
N GLY A 126 11.84 9.83 -9.82
CA GLY A 126 11.12 11.03 -9.43
C GLY A 126 12.02 12.26 -9.20
N ASN A 127 11.81 12.93 -8.06
CA ASN A 127 12.56 14.15 -7.72
C ASN A 127 14.02 13.87 -7.34
N ALA A 128 14.33 12.72 -6.72
CA ALA A 128 15.70 12.37 -6.38
C ALA A 128 16.56 12.24 -7.65
N LYS A 129 16.05 11.57 -8.69
CA LYS A 129 16.72 11.49 -10.00
C LYS A 129 16.85 12.86 -10.67
N LYS A 130 15.78 13.66 -10.70
CA LYS A 130 15.79 15.01 -11.32
C LYS A 130 16.81 15.94 -10.68
N ASN A 131 17.00 15.84 -9.37
CA ASN A 131 17.95 16.67 -8.62
C ASN A 131 19.33 16.02 -8.48
N GLN A 132 19.58 14.86 -9.12
CA GLN A 132 20.86 14.15 -9.08
C GLN A 132 21.30 13.76 -7.66
N MET A 133 20.33 13.38 -6.82
CA MET A 133 20.52 13.01 -5.41
C MET A 133 20.32 11.52 -5.15
N SER A 134 20.14 10.71 -6.19
CA SER A 134 19.86 9.29 -6.08
C SER A 134 21.12 8.45 -6.08
N TYR A 135 21.12 7.36 -5.30
CA TYR A 135 22.27 6.46 -5.13
C TYR A 135 21.93 5.00 -5.47
N LYS A 136 20.65 4.65 -5.62
CA LYS A 136 20.19 3.28 -5.81
C LYS A 136 19.16 3.17 -6.93
N GLU A 137 19.31 2.19 -7.82
CA GLU A 137 18.28 1.90 -8.81
C GLU A 137 17.13 1.08 -8.20
N VAL A 138 15.90 1.34 -8.66
CA VAL A 138 14.72 0.58 -8.25
C VAL A 138 14.80 -0.81 -8.85
N LYS A 139 14.75 -1.85 -8.01
CA LYS A 139 14.67 -3.24 -8.46
C LYS A 139 13.21 -3.56 -8.75
N ILE A 140 12.93 -4.09 -9.93
CA ILE A 140 11.56 -4.36 -10.37
C ILE A 140 11.33 -5.87 -10.29
N GLY A 141 10.32 -6.28 -9.52
CA GLY A 141 9.81 -7.64 -9.55
C GLY A 141 9.10 -7.93 -10.88
N HIS A 142 9.08 -9.20 -11.27
CA HIS A 142 8.46 -9.64 -12.52
C HIS A 142 7.49 -10.81 -12.34
N GLU A 143 7.46 -11.42 -11.16
CA GLU A 143 6.67 -12.59 -10.85
C GLU A 143 6.38 -12.60 -9.34
N ILE A 144 5.26 -13.22 -8.95
CA ILE A 144 4.93 -13.55 -7.57
C ILE A 144 5.74 -14.80 -7.21
N ALA A 145 6.72 -14.64 -6.34
CA ALA A 145 7.60 -15.67 -5.85
C ALA A 145 7.15 -16.25 -4.50
N ASP A 146 6.58 -15.42 -3.61
CA ASP A 146 6.03 -15.87 -2.34
C ASP A 146 4.52 -16.05 -2.47
N TYR A 147 4.11 -17.30 -2.74
CA TYR A 147 2.72 -17.70 -2.76
C TYR A 147 2.57 -19.16 -2.34
N HIS A 148 1.38 -19.50 -1.87
CA HIS A 148 0.97 -20.88 -1.73
C HIS A 148 -0.47 -21.04 -2.21
N VAL A 149 -0.76 -22.22 -2.75
CA VAL A 149 -2.12 -22.63 -3.08
C VAL A 149 -2.49 -23.73 -2.11
N ASP A 150 -3.69 -23.69 -1.58
CA ASP A 150 -4.19 -24.76 -0.71
C ASP A 150 -4.22 -26.12 -1.45
N PRO A 151 -4.26 -27.26 -0.74
CA PRO A 151 -4.24 -28.58 -1.38
C PRO A 151 -5.39 -28.83 -2.35
N GLU A 152 -6.53 -28.16 -2.18
CA GLU A 152 -7.71 -28.30 -3.04
C GLU A 152 -7.66 -27.38 -4.27
N ASN A 153 -6.64 -26.51 -4.39
CA ASN A 153 -6.50 -25.49 -5.44
C ASN A 153 -7.69 -24.52 -5.52
N THR A 154 -8.26 -24.19 -4.37
CA THR A 154 -9.41 -23.28 -4.22
C THR A 154 -9.00 -21.90 -3.73
N VAL A 155 -7.93 -21.80 -2.94
CA VAL A 155 -7.45 -20.56 -2.31
C VAL A 155 -6.00 -20.31 -2.71
N LEU A 156 -5.74 -19.11 -3.23
CA LEU A 156 -4.40 -18.59 -3.50
C LEU A 156 -4.03 -17.61 -2.39
N TYR A 157 -2.90 -17.86 -1.74
CA TYR A 157 -2.30 -16.97 -0.78
C TYR A 157 -1.07 -16.33 -1.40
N VAL A 158 -1.00 -15.01 -1.38
CA VAL A 158 0.12 -14.22 -1.92
C VAL A 158 0.80 -13.51 -0.76
N GLY A 159 2.07 -13.85 -0.49
CA GLY A 159 2.91 -13.21 0.52
C GLY A 159 3.68 -12.01 -0.01
N ASP A 160 3.88 -11.93 -1.33
CA ASP A 160 4.52 -10.77 -1.96
C ASP A 160 3.65 -9.51 -1.88
N LEU A 161 4.31 -8.34 -1.84
CA LEU A 161 3.64 -7.04 -1.95
C LEU A 161 3.01 -6.89 -3.34
N ILE A 162 1.71 -6.58 -3.34
CA ILE A 162 0.95 -6.21 -4.54
C ILE A 162 0.49 -4.76 -4.40
N TYR A 163 0.95 -3.92 -5.33
CA TYR A 163 0.62 -2.50 -5.35
C TYR A 163 -0.42 -2.19 -6.43
N VAL A 164 -1.52 -1.53 -6.04
CA VAL A 164 -2.52 -1.01 -6.97
C VAL A 164 -2.48 0.51 -6.95
N ASN A 165 -2.10 1.12 -8.08
CA ASN A 165 -2.00 2.58 -8.14
C ASN A 165 -3.38 3.24 -8.35
N ALA A 166 -3.46 4.57 -8.24
CA ALA A 166 -4.71 5.32 -8.42
C ALA A 166 -5.29 5.28 -9.86
N LYS A 167 -4.63 4.64 -10.82
CA LYS A 167 -5.14 4.37 -12.18
C LYS A 167 -5.64 2.93 -12.35
N GLY A 168 -5.57 2.12 -11.30
CA GLY A 168 -5.95 0.71 -11.30
C GLY A 168 -4.88 -0.23 -11.84
N ASP A 169 -3.66 0.26 -12.12
CA ASP A 169 -2.57 -0.60 -12.56
C ASP A 169 -2.06 -1.44 -11.37
N VAL A 170 -1.86 -2.74 -11.60
CA VAL A 170 -1.31 -3.69 -10.62
C VAL A 170 0.18 -3.87 -10.86
N LEU A 171 1.00 -3.73 -9.80
CA LEU A 171 2.45 -3.63 -9.85
C LEU A 171 3.10 -4.38 -8.69
N PHE A 172 4.35 -4.80 -8.87
CA PHE A 172 5.19 -5.37 -7.80
C PHE A 172 6.00 -4.31 -7.04
N GLU A 173 6.03 -3.08 -7.55
CA GLU A 173 6.89 -2.03 -7.03
C GLU A 173 6.14 -0.70 -6.98
N CYS A 174 6.01 -0.16 -5.76
CA CYS A 174 5.31 1.08 -5.48
C CYS A 174 6.21 2.31 -5.66
N ASP A 175 7.53 2.15 -5.60
CA ASP A 175 8.50 3.25 -5.65
C ASP A 175 8.70 3.83 -7.07
N LEU A 176 8.19 3.17 -8.10
CA LEU A 176 8.28 3.66 -9.48
C LEU A 176 7.47 4.94 -9.67
N SER A 177 7.94 5.86 -10.51
CA SER A 177 7.12 7.00 -10.95
C SER A 177 5.97 6.53 -11.84
N TYR A 178 4.85 7.27 -11.90
CA TYR A 178 3.70 6.92 -12.75
C TYR A 178 4.06 6.62 -14.22
N ASN A 179 5.08 7.29 -14.77
CA ASN A 179 5.52 7.04 -16.14
C ASN A 179 6.21 5.68 -16.30
N ARG A 180 6.95 5.24 -15.27
CA ARG A 180 7.60 3.92 -15.24
C ARG A 180 6.64 2.82 -14.78
N GLN A 181 5.76 3.09 -13.81
CA GLN A 181 4.67 2.18 -13.42
C GLN A 181 3.89 1.71 -14.65
N LYS A 182 3.46 2.62 -15.53
CA LYS A 182 2.74 2.25 -16.76
C LYS A 182 3.49 1.23 -17.65
N ARG A 183 4.83 1.21 -17.63
CA ARG A 183 5.65 0.28 -18.43
C ARG A 183 5.86 -1.07 -17.75
N HIS A 184 5.62 -1.14 -16.44
CA HIS A 184 5.84 -2.31 -15.60
C HIS A 184 4.56 -2.84 -14.96
N ALA A 185 3.40 -2.28 -15.33
CA ALA A 185 2.09 -2.75 -14.90
C ALA A 185 1.86 -4.18 -15.42
N MET A 186 1.50 -5.08 -14.52
CA MET A 186 1.16 -6.46 -14.82
C MET A 186 -0.23 -6.62 -15.43
N GLY A 187 -1.10 -5.64 -15.19
CA GLY A 187 -2.51 -5.64 -15.54
C GLY A 187 -3.20 -4.40 -14.99
N ASN A 188 -4.50 -4.27 -15.25
CA ASN A 188 -5.28 -3.16 -14.73
C ASN A 188 -6.68 -3.62 -14.29
N VAL A 189 -7.03 -3.40 -13.03
CA VAL A 189 -8.28 -3.92 -12.41
C VAL A 189 -9.56 -3.32 -13.00
N LEU A 190 -9.46 -2.24 -13.78
CA LEU A 190 -10.60 -1.68 -14.52
C LEU A 190 -10.83 -2.37 -15.87
N ARG A 191 -9.94 -3.28 -16.28
CA ARG A 191 -9.99 -3.97 -17.59
C ARG A 191 -10.15 -5.48 -17.47
N GLU A 192 -9.76 -6.05 -16.35
CA GLU A 192 -9.70 -7.49 -16.13
C GLU A 192 -9.78 -7.79 -14.63
N SER A 193 -10.05 -9.05 -14.29
CA SER A 193 -10.14 -9.53 -12.90
C SER A 193 -8.80 -9.37 -12.18
N PHE A 194 -8.85 -8.94 -10.92
CA PHE A 194 -7.65 -8.85 -10.07
C PHE A 194 -7.02 -10.23 -9.87
N LYS A 195 -7.84 -11.25 -9.60
CA LYS A 195 -7.41 -12.66 -9.51
C LYS A 195 -6.69 -13.14 -10.77
N ASP A 196 -7.22 -12.87 -11.95
CA ASP A 196 -6.60 -13.28 -13.22
C ASP A 196 -5.23 -12.61 -13.44
N ILE A 197 -5.09 -11.35 -13.00
CA ILE A 197 -3.79 -10.66 -13.02
C ILE A 197 -2.79 -11.38 -12.11
N LEU A 198 -3.20 -11.78 -10.91
CA LEU A 198 -2.29 -12.47 -9.98
C LEU A 198 -1.88 -13.83 -10.52
N LEU A 199 -2.85 -14.66 -10.94
CA LEU A 199 -2.61 -16.04 -11.38
C LEU A 199 -1.61 -16.15 -12.54
N ARG A 200 -1.71 -15.27 -13.54
CA ARG A 200 -0.79 -15.31 -14.69
C ARG A 200 0.61 -14.81 -14.38
N ASN A 201 0.80 -14.12 -13.25
CA ASN A 201 2.08 -13.58 -12.82
C ASN A 201 2.71 -14.43 -11.70
N LEU A 202 2.13 -15.59 -11.37
CA LEU A 202 2.79 -16.55 -10.47
C LEU A 202 4.07 -17.06 -11.12
N ARG A 203 5.14 -17.13 -10.33
CA ARG A 203 6.39 -17.77 -10.76
C ARG A 203 6.12 -19.24 -11.08
N GLU A 204 6.51 -19.67 -12.27
CA GLU A 204 6.48 -21.09 -12.63
C GLU A 204 7.37 -21.85 -11.63
N SER A 205 6.76 -22.66 -10.76
CA SER A 205 7.53 -23.59 -9.95
C SER A 205 8.25 -24.52 -10.92
N LYS A 206 9.58 -24.44 -10.99
CA LYS A 206 10.36 -25.58 -11.51
C LYS A 206 10.04 -26.73 -10.57
N GLN A 207 9.11 -27.60 -10.94
CA GLN A 207 8.93 -28.88 -10.26
C GLN A 207 10.31 -29.53 -10.27
N LYS A 208 11.00 -29.51 -9.13
CA LYS A 208 12.08 -30.45 -8.89
C LYS A 208 11.37 -31.79 -8.76
N VAL A 209 11.22 -32.46 -9.89
CA VAL A 209 10.96 -33.90 -9.94
C VAL A 209 12.19 -34.53 -9.29
N SER A 210 12.11 -34.79 -7.99
CA SER A 210 13.02 -35.74 -7.35
C SER A 210 12.63 -37.12 -7.87
N ALA A 211 13.41 -37.61 -8.82
CA ALA A 211 13.46 -39.02 -9.17
C ALA A 211 14.15 -39.82 -8.05
#